data_AF-A0A7V5F2B6-F1
#
_entry.id   AF-A0A7V5F2B6-F1
#
_cell.length_a   1.000
_cell.length_b   1.000
_cell.length_c   1.000
_cell.angle_alpha   90.00
_cell.angle_beta   90.00
_cell.angle_gamma   90.00
#
_symmetry.space_group_name_H-M   'P 1'
#
loop_
_entity.id
_entity.type
_entity.pdbx_description
1 polymer ?
#
loop_
_entity_poly.entity_id
_entity_poly.type
_entity_poly.pdbx_seq_one_letter_code
_entity_poly.pdbx_strand_id
1 'polypeptide(L)'
;MVPAAAQAGGVIERGCLKSPRPGAGRALCACLQQVADATLSASQQRRGAAFFADPHKSQTVKASDRPADDRFWAKWEAFAAAAVTHCQ
;
A
#
# COMPACT_ATOMS: atom_id res chain seq x y z
N MET A 1 -15.43 7.24 22.83
CA MET A 1 -14.00 7.54 22.59
C MET A 1 -13.51 6.69 21.41
N VAL A 2 -13.58 7.25 20.20
CA VAL A 2 -13.07 6.60 18.98
C VAL A 2 -11.55 6.70 19.05
N PRO A 3 -10.78 5.60 18.87
CA PRO A 3 -9.33 5.70 18.88
C PRO A 3 -8.94 6.63 17.73
N ALA A 4 -8.18 7.67 18.04
CA ALA A 4 -7.52 8.49 17.04
C ALA A 4 -6.61 7.56 16.24
N ALA A 5 -7.05 7.15 15.04
CA ALA A 5 -6.17 6.56 14.06
C ALA A 5 -5.04 7.58 13.86
N ALA A 6 -3.84 7.16 14.24
CA ALA A 6 -2.68 8.03 14.28
C ALA A 6 -2.58 8.82 12.97
N GLN A 7 -2.64 10.14 13.09
CA GLN A 7 -2.37 11.09 12.01
C GLN A 7 -0.88 11.00 11.69
N ALA A 8 -0.48 9.96 10.96
CA ALA A 8 0.83 9.85 10.36
C ALA A 8 0.58 9.80 8.86
N GLY A 9 0.93 10.86 8.13
CA GLY A 9 0.94 10.84 6.67
C GLY A 9 1.63 9.57 6.21
N GLY A 10 0.83 8.64 5.71
CA GLY A 10 1.16 7.23 5.89
C GLY A 10 2.26 6.80 4.93
N VAL A 11 2.94 5.70 5.24
CA VAL A 11 4.07 5.24 4.42
C VAL A 11 3.62 4.94 2.99
N ILE A 12 2.40 4.42 2.80
CA ILE A 12 1.79 4.22 1.47
C ILE A 12 1.42 5.56 0.81
N GLU A 13 0.97 6.57 1.56
CA GLU A 13 0.58 7.87 1.01
C GLU A 13 1.81 8.58 0.45
N ARG A 14 2.90 8.59 1.23
CA ARG A 14 4.20 9.12 0.79
C ARG A 14 4.76 8.34 -0.40
N GLY A 15 4.61 7.01 -0.40
CA GLY A 15 5.00 6.17 -1.53
C GLY A 15 4.18 6.48 -2.78
N CYS A 16 2.87 6.62 -2.64
CA CYS A 16 1.93 6.98 -3.70
C CYS A 16 2.27 8.33 -4.34
N LEU A 17 2.51 9.36 -3.51
CA LEU A 17 2.91 10.69 -3.96
C LEU A 17 4.28 10.71 -4.65
N LYS A 18 5.18 9.80 -4.27
CA LYS A 18 6.48 9.62 -4.94
C LYS A 18 6.41 8.84 -6.24
N SER A 19 5.35 8.05 -6.44
CA SER A 19 5.20 7.24 -7.64
C SER A 19 4.79 8.15 -8.80
N PRO A 20 5.42 8.05 -9.99
CA PRO A 20 5.13 8.91 -11.14
C PRO A 20 3.79 8.58 -11.82
N ARG A 21 2.80 8.05 -11.09
CA ARG A 21 1.51 7.65 -11.67
C ARG A 21 0.70 8.89 -12.03
N PRO A 22 0.29 9.06 -13.31
CA PRO A 22 -0.62 10.13 -13.68
C PRO A 22 -1.94 9.95 -12.91
N GLY A 23 -2.36 10.97 -12.17
CA GLY A 23 -3.57 10.93 -11.34
C GLY A 23 -3.38 10.61 -9.85
N ALA A 24 -2.14 10.46 -9.37
CA ALA A 24 -1.86 10.34 -7.92
C ALA A 24 -2.10 11.67 -7.19
N GLY A 25 -3.38 11.99 -6.96
CA GLY A 25 -3.81 13.13 -6.15
C GLY A 25 -3.64 12.87 -4.66
N ARG A 26 -3.47 13.94 -3.86
CA ARG A 26 -3.35 13.83 -2.40
C ARG A 26 -4.58 13.16 -1.76
N ALA A 27 -5.77 13.40 -2.31
CA ALA A 27 -7.01 12.74 -1.88
C ALA A 27 -6.99 11.22 -2.16
N LEU A 28 -6.52 10.81 -3.34
CA LEU A 28 -6.37 9.40 -3.70
C LEU A 28 -5.35 8.71 -2.78
N CYS A 29 -4.18 9.32 -2.60
CA CYS A 29 -3.14 8.76 -1.75
C CYS A 29 -3.56 8.68 -0.27
N ALA A 30 -4.40 9.60 0.21
CA ALA A 30 -5.00 9.52 1.54
C ALA A 30 -6.02 8.36 1.66
N CYS A 31 -6.88 8.18 0.65
CA CYS A 31 -7.81 7.04 0.59
C CYS A 31 -7.07 5.70 0.58
N LEU A 32 -6.01 5.59 -0.24
CA LEU A 32 -5.12 4.42 -0.26
C LEU A 32 -4.52 4.13 1.11
N GLN A 33 -4.19 5.17 1.89
CA GLN A 33 -3.68 4.96 3.23
C GLN A 33 -4.70 4.34 4.16
N GLN A 34 -5.94 4.83 4.14
CA GLN A 34 -7.02 4.30 4.97
C GLN A 34 -7.32 2.83 4.64
N VAL A 35 -7.34 2.48 3.35
CA VAL A 35 -7.51 1.09 2.92
C VAL A 35 -6.30 0.24 3.34
N ALA A 36 -5.08 0.78 3.27
CA ALA A 36 -3.89 0.09 3.73
C ALA A 36 -3.91 -0.14 5.25
N ASP A 37 -4.39 0.80 6.04
CA ASP A 37 -4.55 0.64 7.50
C ASP A 37 -5.57 -0.45 7.87
N ALA A 38 -6.60 -0.63 7.05
CA ALA A 38 -7.62 -1.67 7.26
C ALA A 38 -7.15 -3.07 6.83
N THR A 39 -6.23 -3.16 5.87
CA THR A 39 -5.86 -4.44 5.21
C THR A 39 -4.44 -4.93 5.52
N LEU A 40 -3.51 -4.00 5.77
CA LEU A 40 -2.09 -4.25 5.95
C LEU A 40 -1.62 -3.79 7.33
N SER A 41 -0.73 -4.58 7.95
CA SER A 41 -0.05 -4.13 9.17
C SER A 41 1.03 -3.08 8.86
N ALA A 42 1.45 -2.31 9.87
CA ALA A 42 2.49 -1.27 9.71
C ALA A 42 3.80 -1.79 9.07
N SER A 43 4.18 -3.05 9.31
CA SER A 43 5.35 -3.66 8.65
C SER A 43 5.11 -3.94 7.17
N GLN A 44 3.90 -4.41 6.83
CA GLN A 44 3.49 -4.67 5.46
C GLN A 44 3.33 -3.36 4.67
N GLN A 45 2.77 -2.33 5.29
CA GLN A 45 2.67 -1.00 4.67
C GLN A 45 4.06 -0.44 4.33
N ARG A 46 5.07 -0.59 5.21
CA ARG A 46 6.44 -0.17 4.88
C ARG A 46 7.02 -0.92 3.69
N ARG A 47 6.76 -2.23 3.62
CA ARG A 47 7.19 -3.08 2.49
C ARG A 47 6.50 -2.66 1.19
N GLY A 48 5.20 -2.40 1.26
CA GLY A 48 4.40 -1.91 0.14
C GLY A 48 4.79 -0.51 -0.33
N ALA A 49 5.10 0.41 0.59
CA ALA A 49 5.60 1.74 0.27
C ALA A 49 6.88 1.67 -0.56
N ALA A 50 7.75 0.70 -0.27
CA ALA A 50 8.96 0.46 -1.05
C ALA A 50 8.66 0.01 -2.48
N PHE A 51 7.51 -0.63 -2.76
CA PHE A 51 7.13 -1.01 -4.13
C PHE A 51 6.71 0.18 -4.99
N PHE A 52 6.10 1.19 -4.36
CA PHE A 52 5.75 2.43 -5.06
C PHE A 52 7.00 3.23 -5.45
N ALA A 53 8.04 3.17 -4.62
CA ALA A 53 9.34 3.80 -4.88
C ALA A 53 10.21 2.97 -5.84
N ASP A 54 10.14 1.64 -5.74
CA ASP A 54 10.96 0.70 -6.50
C ASP A 54 10.08 -0.42 -7.10
N PRO A 55 9.64 -0.27 -8.36
CA PRO A 55 8.84 -1.28 -9.05
C PRO A 55 9.61 -2.57 -9.34
N HIS A 56 10.93 -2.62 -9.14
CA HIS A 56 11.68 -3.87 -9.25
C HIS A 56 11.37 -4.80 -8.07
N LYS A 57 11.17 -4.24 -6.87
CA LYS A 57 10.86 -5.04 -5.66
C LYS A 57 9.55 -5.81 -5.78
N SER A 58 8.52 -5.23 -6.41
CA SER A 58 7.25 -5.93 -6.63
C SER A 58 7.42 -7.10 -7.60
N GLN A 59 8.25 -6.95 -8.62
CA GLN A 59 8.60 -8.04 -9.54
C GLN A 59 9.38 -9.15 -8.84
N THR A 60 10.37 -8.81 -8.00
CA THR A 60 11.12 -9.80 -7.23
C THR A 60 10.22 -10.58 -6.27
N VAL A 61 9.30 -9.89 -5.58
CA VAL A 61 8.37 -10.55 -4.64
C VAL A 61 7.38 -11.45 -5.38
N LYS A 62 6.89 -11.03 -6.54
CA LYS A 62 6.03 -11.87 -7.39
C LYS A 62 6.77 -13.07 -7.98
N ALA A 63 8.06 -12.95 -8.23
CA ALA A 63 8.91 -14.03 -8.75
C ALA A 63 9.56 -14.89 -7.64
N SER A 64 9.29 -14.62 -6.37
CA SER A 64 9.90 -15.31 -5.23
C SER A 64 9.04 -16.50 -4.81
N ASP A 65 9.63 -17.70 -4.72
CA ASP A 65 8.94 -18.91 -4.22
C ASP A 65 8.82 -18.97 -2.69
N ARG A 66 9.04 -17.85 -1.98
CA ARG A 66 9.00 -17.84 -0.51
C ARG A 66 7.56 -17.77 0.00
N PRO A 67 7.14 -18.66 0.92
CA PRO A 67 5.79 -18.64 1.48
C PRO A 67 5.42 -17.33 2.19
N ALA A 68 6.41 -16.63 2.74
CA ALA A 68 6.20 -15.32 3.38
C ALA A 68 5.92 -14.21 2.36
N ASP A 69 6.49 -14.32 1.16
CA ASP A 69 6.28 -13.39 0.06
C ASP A 69 4.91 -13.59 -0.56
N ASP A 70 4.49 -14.84 -0.78
CA ASP A 70 3.12 -15.18 -1.20
C ASP A 70 2.05 -14.67 -0.24
N ARG A 71 2.22 -14.89 1.07
CA ARG A 71 1.27 -14.39 2.08
C ARG A 71 1.18 -12.87 2.07
N PHE A 72 2.30 -12.20 1.86
CA PHE A 72 2.32 -10.76 1.72
C PHE A 72 1.66 -10.31 0.42
N TRP A 73 1.94 -10.99 -0.69
CA TRP A 73 1.37 -10.71 -2.01
C TRP A 73 -0.15 -10.86 -2.03
N ALA A 74 -0.69 -11.94 -1.44
CA ALA A 74 -2.13 -12.13 -1.33
C ALA A 74 -2.83 -10.98 -0.57
N LYS A 75 -2.23 -10.49 0.53
CA LYS A 75 -2.76 -9.30 1.22
C LYS A 75 -2.60 -8.03 0.41
N TRP A 76 -1.51 -7.91 -0.33
CA TRP A 76 -1.26 -6.77 -1.21
C TRP A 76 -2.28 -6.70 -2.35
N GLU A 77 -2.66 -7.84 -2.94
CA GLU A 77 -3.73 -7.92 -3.93
C GLU A 77 -5.09 -7.56 -3.34
N ALA A 78 -5.41 -8.04 -2.14
CA ALA A 78 -6.64 -7.65 -1.44
C ALA A 78 -6.70 -6.14 -1.18
N PHE A 79 -5.58 -5.55 -0.74
CA PHE A 79 -5.42 -4.09 -0.62
C PHE A 79 -5.67 -3.38 -1.96
N ALA A 80 -5.05 -3.85 -3.05
CA ALA A 80 -5.18 -3.23 -4.37
C ALA A 80 -6.62 -3.31 -4.90
N ALA A 81 -7.31 -4.43 -4.71
CA ALA A 81 -8.70 -4.60 -5.09
C ALA A 81 -9.64 -3.67 -4.29
N ALA A 82 -9.43 -3.57 -2.98
CA ALA A 82 -10.15 -2.64 -2.13
C ALA A 82 -9.87 -1.18 -2.52
N ALA A 83 -8.62 -0.84 -2.82
CA ALA A 83 -8.23 0.48 -3.29
C ALA A 83 -8.96 0.88 -4.58
N VAL A 84 -9.03 0.01 -5.59
CA VAL A 84 -9.76 0.30 -6.84
C VAL A 84 -11.27 0.42 -6.60
N THR A 85 -11.81 -0.25 -5.60
CA THR A 85 -13.24 -0.19 -5.26
C THR A 85 -13.60 1.08 -4.49
N HIS A 86 -12.73 1.52 -3.56
CA HIS A 86 -12.99 2.63 -2.65
C HIS A 86 -12.38 3.97 -3.10
N CYS A 87 -11.28 3.92 -3.85
CA CYS A 87 -10.47 5.08 -4.23
C CYS A 87 -10.44 5.19 -5.77
N GLN A 88 -11.49 5.78 -6.35
CA GLN A 88 -11.63 6.07 -7.78
C GLN A 88 -11.56 7.58 -8.03
#